data_AF-A0A1V3JQC2-F1
#
_entry.id   AF-A0A1V3JQC2-F1
#
_cell.length_a   1.000
_cell.length_b   1.000
_cell.length_c   1.000
_cell.angle_alpha   90.00
_cell.angle_beta   90.00
_cell.angle_gamma   90.00
#
_symmetry.space_group_name_H-M   'P 1'
#
loop_
_entity.id
_entity.type
_entity.pdbx_description
1 polymer ?
#
loop_
_entity_poly.entity_id
_entity_poly.type
_entity_poly.pdbx_seq_one_letter_code
_entity_poly.pdbx_strand_id
1 'polypeptide(L)'
;MYKILFYIGLAFIVLSLFMYSMDKKNKILSDSKITKIENVRIEGDKLIYKIENNSLPYKDKLYFSLSDHINSLENMASQGNVIAQAELGYIYYVGKDIPVNYEKAEYWLKKSADGDLLVNHQSKNLLAALYEDKGDINSAIFWYKKTAENGFIDSQINLGLLYEKQEQLEEARKWYEVAANLGSGSGMYYLGLILYKIDNENVNKVIELLLKSENSNVLPLIDKKEIEYSLGWLYLNDNKIKSINKAIKLFESSAQKGFLESQFILGEIYETNNQVKDLQKSQYWYSEAAKQGDKEAMEKIKLNTLSNTNAR
;
A
#
# COMPACT_ATOMS: atom_id res chain seq x y z
N MET A 1 0.62 -4.98 1.40
CA MET A 1 1.93 -4.99 0.70
C MET A 1 2.02 -3.99 -0.46
N TYR A 2 1.15 -4.04 -1.48
CA TYR A 2 1.25 -3.18 -2.68
C TYR A 2 1.29 -1.66 -2.42
N LYS A 3 0.53 -1.13 -1.45
CA LYS A 3 0.58 0.31 -1.10
C LYS A 3 1.94 0.75 -0.55
N ILE A 4 2.58 -0.09 0.26
CA ILE A 4 3.90 0.21 0.86
C ILE A 4 4.97 0.17 -0.23
N LEU A 5 4.92 -0.83 -1.11
CA LEU A 5 5.79 -0.92 -2.29
C LEU A 5 5.63 0.30 -3.23
N PHE A 6 4.40 0.83 -3.36
CA PHE A 6 4.14 2.02 -4.16
C PHE A 6 4.82 3.28 -3.57
N TYR A 7 4.70 3.54 -2.26
CA TYR A 7 5.37 4.69 -1.62
C TYR A 7 6.90 4.57 -1.63
N ILE A 8 7.43 3.36 -1.48
CA ILE A 8 8.85 3.08 -1.61
C ILE A 8 9.34 3.39 -3.04
N GLY A 9 8.58 2.98 -4.06
CA GLY A 9 8.86 3.31 -5.45
C GLY A 9 8.88 4.82 -5.71
N LEU A 10 7.89 5.55 -5.16
CA LEU A 10 7.83 7.01 -5.28
C LEU A 10 9.06 7.69 -4.65
N ALA A 11 9.53 7.18 -3.51
CA ALA A 11 10.72 7.70 -2.83
C ALA A 11 11.99 7.49 -3.68
N PHE A 12 12.17 6.32 -4.30
CA PHE A 12 13.31 6.06 -5.18
C PHE A 12 13.31 6.95 -6.41
N ILE A 13 12.15 7.16 -7.03
CA ILE A 13 12.00 8.05 -8.18
C ILE A 13 12.37 9.50 -7.81
N VAL A 14 11.96 9.99 -6.64
CA VAL A 14 12.32 11.34 -6.18
C VAL A 14 13.83 11.46 -5.91
N LEU A 15 14.44 10.42 -5.34
CA LEU A 15 15.87 10.40 -5.02
C LEU A 15 16.74 10.30 -6.28
N SER A 16 16.34 9.48 -7.25
CA SER A 16 17.08 9.29 -8.50
C SER A 16 17.07 10.54 -9.35
N LEU A 17 15.97 11.29 -9.36
CA LEU A 17 15.88 12.60 -10.00
C LEU A 17 16.77 13.66 -9.36
N PHE A 18 16.98 13.62 -8.04
CA PHE A 18 17.96 14.48 -7.38
C PHE A 18 19.38 14.16 -7.89
N MET A 19 19.68 12.88 -8.15
CA MET A 19 20.97 12.46 -8.72
C MET A 19 21.14 12.82 -10.20
N TYR A 20 20.09 12.81 -11.01
CA TYR A 20 20.13 13.30 -12.41
C TYR A 20 20.43 14.81 -12.51
N SER A 21 20.26 15.55 -11.40
CA SER A 21 20.67 16.95 -11.28
C SER A 21 22.15 17.14 -10.90
N MET A 22 22.92 16.06 -10.75
CA MET A 22 24.35 16.10 -10.44
C MET A 22 25.21 15.63 -11.63
N ASP A 23 26.34 16.31 -11.87
CA ASP A 23 27.27 15.93 -12.95
C ASP A 23 28.10 14.69 -12.59
N LYS A 24 28.89 14.18 -13.56
CA LYS A 24 29.79 13.01 -13.40
C LYS A 24 30.86 13.15 -12.28
N LYS A 25 30.93 14.28 -11.58
CA LYS A 25 31.86 14.57 -10.48
C LYS A 25 31.12 14.86 -9.16
N ASN A 26 29.84 14.50 -9.03
CA ASN A 26 28.99 14.80 -7.87
C ASN A 26 28.89 16.30 -7.54
N LYS A 27 29.09 17.19 -8.53
CA LYS A 27 28.68 18.59 -8.37
C LYS A 27 27.20 18.68 -8.69
N ILE A 28 26.43 19.32 -7.80
CA ILE A 28 25.11 19.86 -8.14
C ILE A 28 25.32 20.67 -9.43
N LEU A 29 24.60 20.33 -10.50
CA LEU A 29 24.56 21.16 -11.70
C LEU A 29 24.03 22.52 -11.23
N SER A 30 24.92 23.48 -11.03
CA SER A 30 24.56 24.81 -10.53
C SER A 30 23.62 25.59 -11.47
N ASP A 31 23.26 24.99 -12.60
CA ASP A 31 22.28 25.47 -13.58
C ASP A 31 21.04 24.58 -13.74
N SER A 32 20.86 23.48 -12.98
CA SER A 32 19.59 22.75 -12.99
C SER A 32 18.56 23.53 -12.17
N LYS A 33 17.96 24.52 -12.84
CA LYS A 33 16.90 25.41 -12.33
C LYS A 33 15.58 24.68 -12.02
N ILE A 34 15.61 23.38 -11.75
CA ILE A 34 14.45 22.56 -11.39
C ILE A 34 14.18 22.76 -9.91
N THR A 35 13.07 23.41 -9.59
CA THR A 35 12.67 23.73 -8.20
C THR A 35 11.61 22.79 -7.65
N LYS A 36 10.88 22.09 -8.53
CA LYS A 36 9.87 21.10 -8.14
C LYS A 36 9.70 20.04 -9.22
N ILE A 37 9.34 18.82 -8.84
CA ILE A 37 8.91 17.77 -9.77
C ILE A 37 7.59 17.19 -9.27
N GLU A 38 6.63 17.03 -10.17
CA GLU A 38 5.31 16.48 -9.92
C GLU A 38 4.98 15.41 -10.98
N ASN A 39 4.00 14.55 -10.67
CA ASN A 39 3.29 13.70 -11.63
C ASN A 39 4.19 12.87 -12.56
N VAL A 40 5.00 11.98 -11.97
CA VAL A 40 5.76 10.99 -12.72
C VAL A 40 4.81 9.95 -13.28
N ARG A 41 4.81 9.78 -14.61
CA ARG A 41 4.06 8.72 -15.28
C ARG A 41 4.88 8.13 -16.41
N ILE A 42 4.66 6.86 -16.69
CA ILE A 42 5.29 6.17 -17.81
C ILE A 42 4.25 6.06 -18.93
N GLU A 43 4.60 6.51 -20.14
CA GLU A 43 3.78 6.37 -21.35
C GLU A 43 4.59 5.60 -22.40
N GLY A 44 4.25 4.33 -22.62
CA GLY A 44 5.03 3.44 -23.47
C GLY A 44 6.41 3.18 -22.87
N ASP A 45 7.46 3.51 -23.62
CA ASP A 45 8.85 3.41 -23.19
C ASP A 45 9.36 4.68 -22.49
N LYS A 46 8.51 5.70 -22.27
CA LYS A 46 8.96 7.02 -21.78
C LYS A 46 8.55 7.27 -20.34
N LEU A 47 9.52 7.62 -19.49
CA LEU A 47 9.27 8.29 -18.22
C LEU A 47 8.98 9.77 -18.48
N ILE A 48 7.82 10.25 -18.05
CA ILE A 48 7.36 11.62 -18.16
C ILE A 48 7.35 12.25 -16.78
N TYR A 49 8.08 13.36 -16.65
CA TYR A 49 8.11 14.19 -15.45
C TYR A 49 7.44 15.54 -15.73
N LYS A 50 6.69 16.07 -14.77
CA LYS A 50 6.30 17.49 -14.78
C LYS A 50 7.28 18.23 -13.87
N ILE A 51 8.14 19.06 -14.42
CA ILE A 51 9.11 19.85 -13.64
C ILE A 51 8.69 21.32 -13.57
N GLU A 52 8.95 21.97 -12.45
CA GLU A 52 8.82 23.41 -12.23
C GLU A 52 10.22 24.02 -12.21
N ASN A 53 10.38 25.17 -12.86
CA ASN A 53 11.65 25.85 -13.00
C ASN A 53 11.47 27.36 -12.85
N ASN A 54 12.38 28.02 -12.13
CA ASN A 54 12.34 29.47 -11.85
C ASN A 54 12.48 30.37 -13.10
N SER A 55 12.63 29.82 -14.31
CA SER A 55 12.87 30.61 -15.52
C SER A 55 11.66 30.82 -16.43
N LEU A 56 10.66 29.91 -16.45
CA LEU A 56 9.47 29.99 -17.33
C LEU A 56 8.33 29.09 -16.76
N PRO A 57 7.05 29.48 -16.89
CA PRO A 57 5.93 28.67 -16.41
C PRO A 57 5.77 27.42 -17.30
N TYR A 58 6.04 26.26 -16.70
CA TYR A 58 5.66 24.90 -17.13
C TYR A 58 5.78 24.60 -18.63
N LYS A 59 6.96 24.16 -19.11
CA LYS A 59 7.02 23.58 -20.46
C LYS A 59 7.92 22.37 -20.72
N ASP A 60 8.81 21.98 -19.82
CA ASP A 60 9.77 20.94 -20.17
C ASP A 60 9.38 19.59 -19.54
N LYS A 61 8.60 18.78 -20.28
CA LYS A 61 8.54 17.34 -20.01
C LYS A 61 9.90 16.74 -20.35
N LEU A 62 10.62 16.23 -19.35
CA LEU A 62 11.81 15.44 -19.60
C LEU A 62 11.38 14.03 -19.99
N TYR A 63 11.85 13.53 -21.13
CA TYR A 63 11.56 12.18 -21.62
C TYR A 63 12.84 11.35 -21.51
N PHE A 64 12.85 10.35 -20.63
CA PHE A 64 13.86 9.29 -20.66
C PHE A 64 13.23 8.01 -21.19
N SER A 65 13.96 7.28 -22.03
CA SER A 65 13.55 5.91 -22.34
C SER A 65 13.77 5.01 -21.12
N LEU A 66 12.86 4.05 -20.92
CA LEU A 66 12.96 2.86 -20.08
C LEU A 66 14.41 2.36 -19.95
N SER A 67 14.93 2.02 -21.13
CA SER A 67 16.24 1.45 -21.33
C SER A 67 17.38 2.38 -20.93
N ASP A 68 17.32 3.67 -21.28
CA ASP A 68 18.40 4.61 -20.98
C ASP A 68 18.49 4.88 -19.49
N HIS A 69 17.33 4.97 -18.82
CA HIS A 69 17.26 5.12 -17.38
C HIS A 69 17.86 3.89 -16.67
N ILE A 70 17.45 2.68 -17.05
CA ILE A 70 18.01 1.44 -16.48
C ILE A 70 19.51 1.35 -16.74
N ASN A 71 19.99 1.63 -17.95
CA ASN A 71 21.42 1.61 -18.28
C ASN A 71 22.23 2.60 -17.41
N SER A 72 21.69 3.81 -17.20
CA SER A 72 22.28 4.81 -16.32
C SER A 72 22.34 4.32 -14.86
N LEU A 73 21.26 3.73 -14.37
CA LEU A 73 21.21 3.12 -13.05
C LEU A 73 22.22 1.97 -12.92
N GLU A 74 22.33 1.08 -13.91
CA GLU A 74 23.28 -0.04 -13.89
C GLU A 74 24.72 0.46 -13.82
N ASN A 75 25.05 1.51 -14.56
CA ASN A 75 26.36 2.14 -14.48
C ASN A 75 26.63 2.69 -13.06
N MET A 76 25.73 3.49 -12.51
CA MET A 76 25.89 4.03 -11.15
C MET A 76 25.95 2.93 -10.08
N ALA A 77 25.08 1.92 -10.20
CA ALA A 77 25.01 0.79 -9.27
C ALA A 77 26.28 -0.06 -9.31
N SER A 78 26.89 -0.23 -10.49
CA SER A 78 28.18 -0.91 -10.67
C SER A 78 29.34 -0.17 -10.00
N GLN A 79 29.23 1.17 -9.88
CA GLN A 79 30.19 2.02 -9.17
C GLN A 79 29.93 2.09 -7.66
N GLY A 80 28.98 1.30 -7.13
CA GLY A 80 28.69 1.23 -5.71
C GLY A 80 27.64 2.22 -5.21
N ASN A 81 26.92 2.91 -6.10
CA ASN A 81 25.84 3.80 -5.69
C ASN A 81 24.66 3.00 -5.11
N VAL A 82 24.48 3.05 -3.79
CA VAL A 82 23.47 2.26 -3.08
C VAL A 82 22.03 2.66 -3.40
N ILE A 83 21.79 3.90 -3.84
CA ILE A 83 20.46 4.38 -4.26
C ILE A 83 20.11 3.76 -5.61
N ALA A 84 21.03 3.81 -6.58
CA ALA A 84 20.83 3.19 -7.89
C ALA A 84 20.67 1.67 -7.77
N GLN A 85 21.41 1.03 -6.85
CA GLN A 85 21.22 -0.39 -6.52
C GLN A 85 19.80 -0.64 -5.97
N ALA A 86 19.31 0.21 -5.06
CA ALA A 86 17.97 0.07 -4.51
C ALA A 86 16.88 0.20 -5.58
N GLU A 87 17.02 1.20 -6.47
CA GLU A 87 16.07 1.48 -7.53
C GLU A 87 16.06 0.38 -8.60
N LEU A 88 17.21 -0.15 -9.02
CA LEU A 88 17.27 -1.33 -9.89
C LEU A 88 16.60 -2.53 -9.23
N GLY A 89 16.89 -2.73 -7.94
CA GLY A 89 16.26 -3.74 -7.11
C GLY A 89 14.73 -3.65 -7.16
N TYR A 90 14.19 -2.46 -6.94
CA TYR A 90 12.77 -2.15 -7.02
C TYR A 90 12.18 -2.39 -8.43
N ILE A 91 12.84 -1.87 -9.47
CA ILE A 91 12.40 -1.99 -10.86
C ILE A 91 12.25 -3.45 -11.27
N TYR A 92 13.28 -4.28 -10.99
CA TYR A 92 13.24 -5.71 -11.28
C TYR A 92 12.27 -6.49 -10.40
N TYR A 93 12.00 -6.04 -9.16
CA TYR A 93 11.05 -6.67 -8.26
C TYR A 93 9.59 -6.44 -8.68
N VAL A 94 9.21 -5.19 -8.95
CA VAL A 94 7.82 -4.83 -9.28
C VAL A 94 7.45 -5.22 -10.70
N GLY A 95 8.38 -5.09 -11.65
CA GLY A 95 8.19 -5.52 -13.04
C GLY A 95 6.93 -4.96 -13.73
N LYS A 96 6.58 -3.70 -13.46
CA LYS A 96 5.40 -3.06 -14.06
C LYS A 96 5.55 -2.83 -15.57
N ASP A 97 6.72 -2.32 -15.98
CA ASP A 97 7.02 -1.91 -17.36
C ASP A 97 8.16 -2.74 -18.00
N ILE A 98 8.80 -3.59 -17.19
CA ILE A 98 9.74 -4.63 -17.63
C ILE A 98 9.35 -5.97 -17.00
N PRO A 99 9.71 -7.13 -17.57
CA PRO A 99 9.45 -8.41 -16.91
C PRO A 99 10.08 -8.48 -15.51
N VAL A 100 9.32 -8.99 -14.54
CA VAL A 100 9.81 -9.28 -13.19
C VAL A 100 11.05 -10.17 -13.27
N ASN A 101 12.08 -9.83 -12.48
CA ASN A 101 13.29 -10.63 -12.34
C ASN A 101 13.77 -10.64 -10.89
N TYR A 102 13.32 -11.64 -10.12
CA TYR A 102 13.67 -11.76 -8.71
C TYR A 102 15.16 -11.99 -8.45
N GLU A 103 15.89 -12.63 -9.36
CA GLU A 103 17.34 -12.83 -9.18
C GLU A 103 18.10 -11.50 -9.25
N LYS A 104 17.82 -10.67 -10.27
CA LYS A 104 18.41 -9.33 -10.39
C LYS A 104 17.94 -8.41 -9.27
N ALA A 105 16.66 -8.49 -8.91
CA ALA A 105 16.12 -7.72 -7.80
C ALA A 105 16.86 -8.05 -6.49
N GLU A 106 16.96 -9.34 -6.14
CA GLU A 106 17.66 -9.80 -4.94
C GLU A 106 19.13 -9.37 -4.95
N TYR A 107 19.83 -9.52 -6.09
CA TYR A 107 21.23 -9.12 -6.24
C TYR A 107 21.44 -7.63 -5.92
N TRP A 108 20.64 -6.75 -6.51
CA TRP A 108 20.81 -5.32 -6.33
C TRP A 108 20.31 -4.84 -4.96
N LEU A 109 19.21 -5.40 -4.46
CA LEU A 109 18.69 -5.09 -3.13
C LEU A 109 19.66 -5.50 -2.02
N LYS A 110 20.31 -6.68 -2.13
CA LYS A 110 21.36 -7.10 -1.17
C LYS A 110 22.52 -6.12 -1.14
N LYS A 111 23.05 -5.76 -2.31
CA LYS A 111 24.15 -4.78 -2.41
C LYS A 111 23.78 -3.44 -1.77
N SER A 112 22.57 -2.97 -2.02
CA SER A 112 22.07 -1.74 -1.40
C SER A 112 21.90 -1.90 0.12
N ALA A 113 21.32 -3.02 0.57
CA ALA A 113 21.05 -3.31 1.98
C ALA A 113 22.32 -3.42 2.86
N ASP A 114 23.45 -3.82 2.27
CA ASP A 114 24.74 -3.97 2.94
C ASP A 114 25.53 -2.66 3.11
N GLY A 115 25.07 -1.55 2.51
CA GLY A 115 25.71 -0.25 2.75
C GLY A 115 25.41 0.35 4.14
N ASP A 116 26.15 1.39 4.51
CA ASP A 116 26.04 2.09 5.80
C ASP A 116 25.07 3.29 5.80
N LEU A 117 24.28 3.50 4.74
CA LEU A 117 23.36 4.63 4.66
C LEU A 117 21.99 4.31 5.27
N LEU A 118 21.39 5.30 5.95
CA LEU A 118 20.04 5.21 6.52
C LEU A 118 18.97 4.88 5.46
N VAL A 119 19.16 5.28 4.20
CA VAL A 119 18.28 4.97 3.07
C VAL A 119 18.14 3.46 2.80
N ASN A 120 19.07 2.65 3.29
CA ASN A 120 19.10 1.20 3.05
C ASN A 120 17.97 0.46 3.76
N HIS A 121 17.22 1.10 4.67
CA HIS A 121 16.03 0.48 5.27
C HIS A 121 14.99 0.14 4.20
N GLN A 122 14.81 0.98 3.17
CA GLN A 122 13.87 0.71 2.08
C GLN A 122 14.31 -0.52 1.29
N SER A 123 15.61 -0.63 0.98
CA SER A 123 16.17 -1.80 0.29
C SER A 123 16.03 -3.08 1.11
N LYS A 124 16.24 -3.01 2.43
CA LYS A 124 16.03 -4.13 3.36
C LYS A 124 14.54 -4.53 3.42
N ASN A 125 13.64 -3.55 3.47
CA ASN A 125 12.18 -3.77 3.49
C ASN A 125 11.69 -4.39 2.17
N LEU A 126 12.23 -3.95 1.02
CA LEU A 126 11.98 -4.56 -0.30
C LEU A 126 12.58 -5.97 -0.40
N LEU A 127 13.79 -6.17 0.10
CA LEU A 127 14.44 -7.47 0.09
C LEU A 127 13.66 -8.49 0.92
N ALA A 128 13.14 -8.06 2.07
CA ALA A 128 12.24 -8.86 2.89
C ALA A 128 10.95 -9.23 2.16
N ALA A 129 10.30 -8.26 1.48
CA ALA A 129 9.10 -8.51 0.68
C ALA A 129 9.37 -9.51 -0.46
N LEU A 130 10.52 -9.37 -1.14
CA LEU A 130 10.95 -10.31 -2.17
C LEU A 130 11.13 -11.73 -1.61
N TYR A 131 11.69 -11.88 -0.41
CA TYR A 131 11.79 -13.18 0.24
C TYR A 131 10.43 -13.75 0.64
N GLU A 132 9.51 -12.90 1.10
CA GLU A 132 8.14 -13.32 1.39
C GLU A 132 7.45 -13.85 0.13
N ASP A 133 7.55 -13.15 -1.01
CA ASP A 133 6.96 -13.58 -2.28
C ASP A 133 7.57 -14.89 -2.80
N LYS A 134 8.86 -15.13 -2.53
CA LYS A 134 9.54 -16.41 -2.83
C LYS A 134 9.16 -17.54 -1.86
N GLY A 135 8.41 -17.25 -0.79
CA GLY A 135 8.08 -18.20 0.27
C GLY A 135 9.20 -18.47 1.28
N ASP A 136 10.30 -17.72 1.24
CA ASP A 136 11.39 -17.81 2.23
C ASP A 136 11.09 -16.91 3.43
N ILE A 137 10.18 -17.39 4.28
CA ILE A 137 9.67 -16.64 5.44
C ILE A 137 10.79 -16.31 6.44
N ASN A 138 11.78 -17.19 6.61
CA ASN A 138 12.87 -16.95 7.56
C ASN A 138 13.74 -15.77 7.12
N SER A 139 14.09 -15.71 5.83
CA SER A 139 14.82 -14.56 5.28
C SER A 139 13.99 -13.28 5.33
N ALA A 140 12.68 -13.36 5.06
CA ALA A 140 11.79 -12.21 5.17
C ALA A 140 11.76 -11.65 6.60
N ILE A 141 11.55 -12.51 7.62
CA ILE A 141 11.59 -12.13 9.04
C ILE A 141 12.93 -11.50 9.39
N PHE A 142 14.05 -12.11 8.97
CA PHE A 142 15.39 -11.58 9.26
C PHE A 142 15.56 -10.14 8.76
N TRP A 143 15.19 -9.87 7.51
CA TRP A 143 15.37 -8.57 6.90
C TRP A 143 14.39 -7.52 7.42
N TYR A 144 13.12 -7.87 7.61
CA TYR A 144 12.14 -6.96 8.24
C TYR A 144 12.54 -6.62 9.68
N LYS A 145 13.02 -7.60 10.46
CA LYS A 145 13.42 -7.38 11.86
C LYS A 145 14.61 -6.42 11.96
N LYS A 146 15.61 -6.57 11.07
CA LYS A 146 16.80 -5.70 11.02
C LYS A 146 16.44 -4.21 10.86
N THR A 147 15.35 -3.88 10.19
CA THR A 147 14.86 -2.50 10.06
C THR A 147 13.85 -2.13 11.13
N ALA A 148 12.93 -3.04 11.48
CA ALA A 148 11.92 -2.79 12.49
C ALA A 148 12.52 -2.44 13.87
N GLU A 149 13.62 -3.10 14.26
CA GLU A 149 14.38 -2.83 15.50
C GLU A 149 15.04 -1.44 15.51
N ASN A 150 15.26 -0.84 14.34
CA ASN A 150 15.80 0.52 14.20
C ASN A 150 14.71 1.60 14.15
N GLY A 151 13.46 1.25 14.46
CA GLY A 151 12.35 2.22 14.56
C GLY A 151 11.63 2.52 13.25
N PHE A 152 11.93 1.81 12.16
CA PHE A 152 11.26 2.00 10.88
C PHE A 152 9.85 1.41 10.91
N ILE A 153 8.85 2.30 11.01
CA ILE A 153 7.43 1.97 11.19
C ILE A 153 6.88 1.07 10.08
N ASP A 154 7.27 1.30 8.83
CA ASP A 154 6.85 0.48 7.68
C ASP A 154 7.31 -0.98 7.83
N SER A 155 8.53 -1.18 8.32
CA SER A 155 9.09 -2.51 8.58
C SER A 155 8.46 -3.17 9.79
N GLN A 156 8.12 -2.41 10.84
CA GLN A 156 7.39 -2.93 12.00
C GLN A 156 5.99 -3.43 11.59
N ILE A 157 5.28 -2.68 10.75
CA ILE A 157 3.98 -3.07 10.22
C ILE A 157 4.11 -4.31 9.33
N ASN A 158 5.06 -4.34 8.39
CA ASN A 158 5.27 -5.49 7.51
C ASN A 158 5.66 -6.75 8.29
N LEU A 159 6.50 -6.62 9.31
CA LEU A 159 6.85 -7.73 10.18
C LEU A 159 5.64 -8.24 10.95
N GLY A 160 4.80 -7.34 11.46
CA GLY A 160 3.54 -7.71 12.10
C GLY A 160 2.59 -8.45 11.17
N LEU A 161 2.43 -7.98 9.93
CA LEU A 161 1.61 -8.62 8.90
C LEU A 161 2.13 -10.01 8.55
N LEU A 162 3.46 -10.17 8.46
CA LEU A 162 4.08 -11.47 8.21
C LEU A 162 3.82 -12.45 9.34
N TYR A 163 3.96 -12.02 10.60
CA TYR A 163 3.62 -12.87 11.75
C TYR A 163 2.14 -13.22 11.80
N GLU A 164 1.24 -12.28 11.46
CA GLU A 164 -0.19 -12.52 11.40
C GLU A 164 -0.55 -13.58 10.35
N LYS A 165 0.05 -13.51 9.15
CA LYS A 165 -0.09 -14.51 8.09
C LYS A 165 0.40 -15.90 8.50
N GLN A 166 1.39 -15.95 9.39
CA GLN A 166 1.89 -17.18 10.01
C GLN A 166 1.10 -17.60 11.26
N GLU A 167 -0.02 -16.95 11.55
CA GLU A 167 -0.88 -17.16 12.73
C GLU A 167 -0.13 -16.98 14.08
N GLN A 168 0.96 -16.21 14.08
CA GLN A 168 1.72 -15.83 15.28
C GLN A 168 1.17 -14.51 15.84
N LEU A 169 -0.08 -14.54 16.33
CA LEU A 169 -0.85 -13.33 16.64
C LEU A 169 -0.21 -12.46 17.73
N GLU A 170 0.38 -13.05 18.76
CA GLU A 170 1.07 -12.29 19.82
C GLU A 170 2.31 -11.56 19.30
N GLU A 171 3.04 -12.14 18.35
CA GLU A 171 4.20 -11.50 17.74
C GLU A 171 3.77 -10.38 16.80
N ALA A 172 2.69 -10.57 16.04
CA ALA A 172 2.08 -9.50 15.27
C ALA A 172 1.64 -8.34 16.17
N ARG A 173 0.95 -8.64 17.28
CA ARG A 173 0.51 -7.65 18.28
C ARG A 173 1.66 -6.83 18.81
N LYS A 174 2.78 -7.45 19.22
CA LYS A 174 3.95 -6.73 19.73
C LYS A 174 4.49 -5.73 18.72
N TRP A 175 4.62 -6.11 17.45
CA TRP A 175 5.15 -5.19 16.42
C TRP A 175 4.18 -4.07 16.07
N TYR A 176 2.88 -4.34 16.00
CA TYR A 176 1.89 -3.28 15.83
C TYR A 176 1.83 -2.32 17.03
N GLU A 177 2.02 -2.82 18.25
CA GLU A 177 2.12 -2.01 19.47
C GLU A 177 3.33 -1.08 19.45
N VAL A 178 4.50 -1.56 19.03
CA VAL A 178 5.69 -0.72 18.83
C VAL A 178 5.41 0.40 17.82
N ALA A 179 4.82 0.08 16.66
CA ALA A 179 4.47 1.07 15.65
C ALA A 179 3.44 2.10 16.16
N ALA A 180 2.41 1.64 16.88
CA ALA A 180 1.38 2.48 17.46
C ALA A 180 1.94 3.44 18.53
N ASN A 181 2.89 2.97 19.36
CA ASN A 181 3.56 3.78 20.38
C ASN A 181 4.45 4.88 19.78
N LEU A 182 4.92 4.70 18.55
CA LEU A 182 5.59 5.75 17.75
C LEU A 182 4.60 6.72 17.09
N GLY A 183 3.30 6.60 17.36
CA GLY A 183 2.24 7.46 16.82
C GLY A 183 1.74 7.04 15.44
N SER A 184 2.15 5.88 14.91
CA SER A 184 1.73 5.40 13.59
C SER A 184 0.23 5.12 13.54
N GLY A 185 -0.49 5.80 12.64
CA GLY A 185 -1.91 5.51 12.39
C GLY A 185 -2.10 4.07 11.91
N SER A 186 -1.27 3.61 10.98
CA SER A 186 -1.31 2.22 10.52
C SER A 186 -0.98 1.21 11.63
N GLY A 187 -0.05 1.53 12.52
CA GLY A 187 0.23 0.72 13.72
C GLY A 187 -1.00 0.60 14.62
N MET A 188 -1.70 1.71 14.89
CA MET A 188 -2.94 1.70 15.66
C MET A 188 -4.06 0.91 14.97
N TYR A 189 -4.20 1.06 13.66
CA TYR A 189 -5.17 0.32 12.86
C TYR A 189 -4.98 -1.19 13.00
N TYR A 190 -3.78 -1.69 12.70
CA TYR A 190 -3.48 -3.11 12.77
C TYR A 190 -3.48 -3.64 14.21
N LEU A 191 -3.05 -2.83 15.18
CA LEU A 191 -3.17 -3.18 16.60
C LEU A 191 -4.64 -3.38 17.00
N GLY A 192 -5.54 -2.51 16.54
CA GLY A 192 -6.98 -2.66 16.81
C GLY A 192 -7.52 -3.98 16.24
N LEU A 193 -7.20 -4.30 14.98
CA LEU A 193 -7.67 -5.51 14.34
C LEU A 193 -7.11 -6.78 14.98
N ILE A 194 -5.82 -6.82 15.30
CA ILE A 194 -5.21 -8.01 15.92
C ILE A 194 -5.73 -8.23 17.34
N LEU A 195 -5.96 -7.15 18.10
CA LEU A 195 -6.56 -7.25 19.44
C LEU A 195 -7.94 -7.89 19.33
N TYR A 196 -8.77 -7.47 18.37
CA TYR A 196 -10.07 -8.08 18.13
C TYR A 196 -9.97 -9.57 17.75
N LYS A 197 -8.98 -9.94 16.93
CA LYS A 197 -8.74 -11.34 16.50
C LYS A 197 -8.27 -12.23 17.65
N ILE A 198 -7.40 -11.72 18.53
CA ILE A 198 -6.91 -12.44 19.72
C ILE A 198 -8.00 -12.57 20.77
N ASP A 199 -8.64 -11.44 21.10
CA ASP A 199 -9.67 -11.34 22.12
C ASP A 199 -10.67 -10.20 21.82
N ASN A 200 -11.91 -10.57 21.52
CA ASN A 200 -12.98 -9.63 21.26
C ASN A 200 -13.67 -9.10 22.53
N GLU A 201 -13.11 -9.32 23.72
CA GLU A 201 -13.71 -8.84 24.96
C GLU A 201 -13.84 -7.32 25.00
N ASN A 202 -12.83 -6.60 24.48
CA ASN A 202 -12.72 -5.14 24.56
C ASN A 202 -12.88 -4.44 23.21
N VAL A 203 -14.01 -4.65 22.53
CA VAL A 203 -14.32 -4.01 21.25
C VAL A 203 -14.30 -2.48 21.29
N ASN A 204 -14.56 -1.86 22.45
CA ASN A 204 -14.46 -0.40 22.60
C ASN A 204 -13.01 0.09 22.45
N LYS A 205 -12.02 -0.68 22.94
CA LYS A 205 -10.61 -0.35 22.74
C LYS A 205 -10.21 -0.44 21.27
N VAL A 206 -10.76 -1.42 20.55
CA VAL A 206 -10.55 -1.57 19.10
C VAL A 206 -11.09 -0.36 18.37
N ILE A 207 -12.31 0.08 18.66
CA ILE A 207 -12.91 1.29 18.07
C ILE A 207 -12.06 2.53 18.37
N GLU A 208 -11.60 2.70 19.61
CA GLU A 208 -10.73 3.82 20.01
C GLU A 208 -9.45 3.87 19.16
N LEU A 209 -8.80 2.71 18.96
CA LEU A 209 -7.59 2.60 18.14
C LEU A 209 -7.87 2.94 16.66
N LEU A 210 -8.97 2.42 16.10
CA LEU A 210 -9.36 2.72 14.72
C LEU A 210 -9.66 4.23 14.53
N LEU A 211 -10.36 4.87 15.46
CA LEU A 211 -10.63 6.31 15.39
C LEU A 211 -9.35 7.16 15.57
N LYS A 212 -8.42 6.71 16.42
CA LYS A 212 -7.11 7.37 16.56
C LYS A 212 -6.25 7.21 15.31
N SER A 213 -6.35 6.07 14.62
CA SER A 213 -5.59 5.83 13.39
C SER A 213 -5.89 6.84 12.29
N GLU A 214 -7.14 7.34 12.22
CA GLU A 214 -7.55 8.39 11.28
C GLU A 214 -6.89 9.74 11.56
N ASN A 215 -6.61 10.04 12.82
CA ASN A 215 -6.13 11.35 13.28
C ASN A 215 -4.61 11.35 13.56
N SER A 216 -3.86 10.40 13.00
CA SER A 216 -2.41 10.29 13.22
C SER A 216 -1.63 11.41 12.53
N ASN A 217 -0.58 11.88 13.21
CA ASN A 217 0.37 12.87 12.70
C ASN A 217 1.46 12.25 11.79
N VAL A 218 1.55 10.92 11.72
CA VAL A 218 2.43 10.20 10.80
C VAL A 218 1.57 9.68 9.66
N LEU A 219 1.96 9.98 8.41
CA LEU A 219 1.19 9.65 7.20
C LEU A 219 0.66 8.19 7.28
N PRO A 220 -0.65 7.98 7.43
CA PRO A 220 -1.19 6.63 7.53
C PRO A 220 -1.07 5.98 6.15
N LEU A 221 -0.54 4.76 6.11
CA LEU A 221 -0.55 3.89 4.92
C LEU A 221 -1.94 3.28 4.69
N ILE A 222 -2.89 3.55 5.59
CA ILE A 222 -4.29 3.12 5.56
C ILE A 222 -5.16 4.32 5.20
N ASP A 223 -6.00 4.15 4.18
CA ASP A 223 -6.97 5.15 3.76
C ASP A 223 -8.15 5.17 4.73
N LYS A 224 -8.75 6.35 4.89
CA LYS A 224 -9.98 6.52 5.69
C LYS A 224 -11.08 5.51 5.35
N LYS A 225 -11.22 5.14 4.07
CA LYS A 225 -12.22 4.17 3.60
C LYS A 225 -12.03 2.78 4.23
N GLU A 226 -10.79 2.36 4.49
CA GLU A 226 -10.48 1.07 5.12
C GLU A 226 -10.81 1.10 6.61
N ILE A 227 -10.56 2.24 7.28
CA ILE A 227 -10.96 2.44 8.68
C ILE A 227 -12.49 2.41 8.82
N GLU A 228 -13.20 3.14 7.96
CA GLU A 228 -14.66 3.16 7.92
C GLU A 228 -15.25 1.77 7.66
N TYR A 229 -14.66 1.01 6.73
CA TYR A 229 -15.02 -0.38 6.49
C TYR A 229 -14.84 -1.24 7.75
N SER A 230 -13.67 -1.18 8.41
CA SER A 230 -13.41 -1.97 9.61
C SER A 230 -14.38 -1.63 10.75
N LEU A 231 -14.66 -0.35 10.96
CA LEU A 231 -15.68 0.08 11.93
C LEU A 231 -17.08 -0.43 11.55
N GLY A 232 -17.44 -0.36 10.27
CA GLY A 232 -18.71 -0.88 9.76
C GLY A 232 -18.84 -2.39 9.99
N TRP A 233 -17.76 -3.14 9.75
CA TRP A 233 -17.70 -4.58 9.97
C TRP A 233 -17.86 -4.95 11.45
N LEU A 234 -17.25 -4.19 12.36
CA LEU A 234 -17.47 -4.38 13.80
C LEU A 234 -18.93 -4.16 14.20
N TYR A 235 -19.55 -3.09 13.70
CA TYR A 235 -20.99 -2.84 13.94
C TYR A 235 -21.91 -3.85 13.24
N LEU A 236 -21.43 -4.59 12.24
CA LEU A 236 -22.23 -5.63 11.61
C LEU A 236 -22.15 -6.95 12.39
N ASN A 237 -20.96 -7.31 12.89
CA ASN A 237 -20.66 -8.67 13.34
C ASN A 237 -20.51 -8.82 14.87
N ASP A 238 -20.11 -7.78 15.59
CA ASP A 238 -19.84 -7.91 17.02
C ASP A 238 -21.14 -7.95 17.85
N ASN A 239 -21.33 -9.01 18.62
CA ASN A 239 -22.58 -9.23 19.36
C ASN A 239 -22.90 -8.15 20.42
N LYS A 240 -21.88 -7.48 20.97
CA LYS A 240 -22.06 -6.48 22.04
C LYS A 240 -22.46 -5.12 21.49
N ILE A 241 -22.01 -4.78 20.29
CA ILE A 241 -22.20 -3.44 19.70
C ILE A 241 -22.99 -3.43 18.40
N LYS A 242 -23.38 -4.60 17.87
CA LYS A 242 -24.03 -4.72 16.56
C LYS A 242 -25.15 -3.70 16.34
N SER A 243 -25.09 -3.01 15.21
CA SER A 243 -26.04 -2.00 14.78
C SER A 243 -25.99 -1.89 13.26
N ILE A 244 -26.98 -2.51 12.60
CA ILE A 244 -27.06 -2.54 11.14
C ILE A 244 -27.07 -1.14 10.52
N ASN A 245 -27.78 -0.18 11.13
CA ASN A 245 -27.83 1.20 10.64
C ASN A 245 -26.48 1.92 10.75
N LYS A 246 -25.71 1.68 11.82
CA LYS A 246 -24.36 2.25 11.94
C LYS A 246 -23.42 1.60 10.93
N ALA A 247 -23.51 0.28 10.77
CA ALA A 247 -22.73 -0.47 9.79
C ALA A 247 -22.96 0.05 8.36
N ILE A 248 -24.22 0.16 7.93
CA ILE A 248 -24.59 0.70 6.61
C ILE A 248 -24.03 2.10 6.43
N LYS A 249 -24.20 3.01 7.39
CA LYS A 249 -23.69 4.39 7.27
C LYS A 249 -22.17 4.43 7.03
N LEU A 250 -21.42 3.59 7.73
CA LEU A 250 -19.96 3.50 7.60
C LEU A 250 -19.57 2.86 6.27
N PHE A 251 -20.24 1.77 5.86
CA PHE A 251 -20.01 1.16 4.57
C PHE A 251 -20.38 2.07 3.42
N GLU A 252 -21.47 2.84 3.47
CA GLU A 252 -21.85 3.80 2.43
C GLU A 252 -20.78 4.88 2.30
N SER A 253 -20.27 5.41 3.42
CA SER A 253 -19.16 6.38 3.42
C SER A 253 -17.90 5.81 2.75
N SER A 254 -17.55 4.56 3.05
CA SER A 254 -16.38 3.88 2.49
C SER A 254 -16.56 3.51 1.00
N ALA A 255 -17.74 2.99 0.65
CA ALA A 255 -18.12 2.60 -0.71
C ALA A 255 -18.15 3.79 -1.67
N GLN A 256 -18.62 4.96 -1.21
CA GLN A 256 -18.57 6.22 -1.97
C GLN A 256 -17.13 6.67 -2.26
N LYS A 257 -16.15 6.27 -1.44
CA LYS A 257 -14.71 6.47 -1.69
C LYS A 257 -14.10 5.35 -2.55
N GLY A 258 -14.94 4.53 -3.17
CA GLY A 258 -14.54 3.46 -4.08
C GLY A 258 -13.96 2.24 -3.37
N PHE A 259 -14.27 2.00 -2.09
CA PHE A 259 -13.84 0.75 -1.44
C PHE A 259 -14.71 -0.42 -1.90
N LEU A 260 -14.09 -1.35 -2.63
CA LEU A 260 -14.77 -2.46 -3.30
C LEU A 260 -15.53 -3.33 -2.31
N GLU A 261 -14.90 -3.69 -1.19
CA GLU A 261 -15.46 -4.58 -0.19
C GLU A 261 -16.68 -3.96 0.50
N SER A 262 -16.68 -2.64 0.71
CA SER A 262 -17.87 -1.94 1.23
C SER A 262 -19.02 -1.93 0.23
N GLN A 263 -18.73 -1.75 -1.06
CA GLN A 263 -19.76 -1.84 -2.10
C GLN A 263 -20.37 -3.25 -2.13
N PHE A 264 -19.53 -4.29 -2.12
CA PHE A 264 -20.01 -5.66 -2.09
C PHE A 264 -20.88 -5.97 -0.86
N ILE A 265 -20.41 -5.64 0.35
CA ILE A 265 -21.16 -5.88 1.60
C ILE A 265 -22.48 -5.12 1.62
N LEU A 266 -22.54 -3.88 1.10
CA LEU A 266 -23.81 -3.16 0.98
C LEU A 266 -24.78 -3.90 0.04
N GLY A 267 -24.27 -4.44 -1.06
CA GLY A 267 -25.02 -5.33 -1.95
C GLY A 267 -25.68 -6.48 -1.19
N GLU A 268 -24.90 -7.18 -0.36
CA GLU A 268 -25.38 -8.31 0.45
C GLU A 268 -26.37 -7.90 1.55
N ILE A 269 -26.07 -6.83 2.28
CA ILE A 269 -26.94 -6.32 3.35
C ILE A 269 -28.32 -5.99 2.78
N TYR A 270 -28.35 -5.23 1.68
CA TYR A 270 -29.61 -4.83 1.03
C TYR A 270 -30.33 -6.00 0.34
N GLU A 271 -29.64 -7.09 -0.02
CA GLU A 271 -30.25 -8.30 -0.58
C GLU A 271 -30.90 -9.18 0.51
N THR A 272 -30.19 -9.37 1.62
CA THR A 272 -30.45 -10.47 2.55
C THR A 272 -31.07 -10.03 3.87
N ASN A 273 -30.82 -8.81 4.34
CA ASN A 273 -31.28 -8.37 5.65
C ASN A 273 -32.73 -7.86 5.59
N ASN A 274 -33.67 -8.61 6.15
CA ASN A 274 -35.11 -8.30 6.12
C ASN A 274 -35.50 -6.91 6.66
N GLN A 275 -34.70 -6.30 7.55
CA GLN A 275 -35.04 -5.00 8.14
C GLN A 275 -34.76 -3.83 7.19
N VAL A 276 -33.78 -4.01 6.30
CA VAL A 276 -33.27 -2.95 5.41
C VAL A 276 -33.32 -3.36 3.95
N LYS A 277 -33.94 -4.50 3.63
CA LYS A 277 -33.94 -5.11 2.31
C LYS A 277 -34.40 -4.12 1.24
N ASP A 278 -33.57 -3.95 0.22
CA ASP A 278 -33.80 -3.07 -0.91
C ASP A 278 -33.05 -3.62 -2.13
N LEU A 279 -33.77 -4.33 -3.02
CA LEU A 279 -33.16 -4.99 -4.17
C LEU A 279 -32.58 -3.98 -5.19
N GLN A 280 -33.10 -2.76 -5.25
CA GLN A 280 -32.56 -1.73 -6.15
C GLN A 280 -31.21 -1.24 -5.65
N LYS A 281 -31.10 -0.94 -4.35
CA LYS A 281 -29.82 -0.58 -3.74
C LYS A 281 -28.81 -1.73 -3.78
N SER A 282 -29.27 -2.96 -3.57
CA SER A 282 -28.42 -4.15 -3.69
C SER A 282 -27.81 -4.25 -5.10
N GLN A 283 -28.64 -4.18 -6.14
CA GLN A 283 -28.17 -4.21 -7.54
C GLN A 283 -27.24 -3.05 -7.87
N TYR A 284 -27.52 -1.84 -7.36
CA TYR A 284 -26.65 -0.69 -7.53
C TYR A 284 -25.25 -0.96 -6.96
N TRP A 285 -25.16 -1.40 -5.71
CA TRP A 285 -23.88 -1.61 -5.05
C TRP A 285 -23.09 -2.80 -5.63
N TYR A 286 -23.76 -3.89 -5.99
CA TYR A 286 -23.10 -4.96 -6.76
C TYR A 286 -22.60 -4.47 -8.12
N SER A 287 -23.34 -3.58 -8.80
CA SER A 287 -22.87 -3.00 -10.06
C SER A 287 -21.61 -2.15 -9.89
N GLU A 288 -21.52 -1.38 -8.82
CA GLU A 288 -20.30 -0.61 -8.50
C GLU A 288 -19.11 -1.53 -8.21
N ALA A 289 -19.29 -2.60 -7.41
CA ALA A 289 -18.23 -3.57 -7.15
C ALA A 289 -17.80 -4.32 -8.44
N ALA A 290 -18.77 -4.74 -9.27
CA ALA A 290 -18.51 -5.41 -10.54
C ALA A 290 -17.74 -4.54 -11.54
N LYS A 291 -17.97 -3.22 -11.57
CA LYS A 291 -17.19 -2.28 -12.39
C LYS A 291 -15.71 -2.27 -12.01
N GLN A 292 -15.39 -2.60 -10.75
CA GLN A 292 -14.02 -2.72 -10.26
C GLN A 292 -13.42 -4.12 -10.47
N GLY A 293 -14.14 -5.02 -11.14
CA GLY A 293 -13.67 -6.38 -11.46
C GLY A 293 -14.06 -7.45 -10.43
N ASP A 294 -14.92 -7.12 -9.45
CA ASP A 294 -15.38 -8.10 -8.47
C ASP A 294 -16.22 -9.20 -9.12
N LYS A 295 -15.72 -10.44 -9.07
CA LYS A 295 -16.33 -11.58 -9.75
C LYS A 295 -17.63 -12.03 -9.08
N GLU A 296 -17.67 -12.01 -7.76
CA GLU A 296 -18.84 -12.42 -6.98
C GLU A 296 -20.01 -11.47 -7.22
N ALA A 297 -19.76 -10.16 -7.26
CA ALA A 297 -20.75 -9.15 -7.61
C ALA A 297 -21.28 -9.35 -9.04
N MET A 298 -20.41 -9.67 -10.01
CA MET A 298 -20.86 -10.00 -11.38
C MET A 298 -21.80 -11.21 -11.41
N GLU A 299 -21.54 -12.23 -10.58
CA GLU A 299 -22.41 -13.41 -10.46
C GLU A 299 -23.74 -13.07 -9.80
N LYS A 300 -23.72 -12.30 -8.70
CA LYS A 300 -24.93 -11.81 -8.01
C LYS A 300 -25.86 -11.04 -8.96
N ILE A 301 -25.31 -10.18 -9.82
CA ILE A 301 -26.09 -9.44 -10.83
C ILE A 301 -26.72 -10.37 -11.86
N LYS A 302 -26.00 -11.39 -12.34
CA LYS A 302 -26.54 -12.36 -13.30
C LYS A 302 -27.70 -13.17 -12.72
N LEU A 303 -27.58 -13.63 -11.48
CA LEU A 303 -28.64 -14.37 -10.80
C LEU A 303 -29.90 -13.51 -10.61
N ASN A 304 -29.72 -12.24 -10.25
CA ASN A 304 -30.83 -11.31 -10.06
C ASN A 304 -31.55 -10.88 -11.37
N THR A 305 -30.90 -10.99 -12.53
CA THR A 305 -31.55 -10.74 -13.83
C THR A 305 -32.32 -11.96 -14.33
N LEU A 306 -31.84 -13.18 -14.05
CA LEU A 306 -32.51 -14.44 -14.39
C LEU A 306 -33.74 -14.72 -13.52
N SER A 307 -33.72 -14.35 -12.24
CA SER A 307 -34.89 -14.52 -11.34
C SER A 307 -36.05 -13.58 -11.71
N ASN A 308 -35.75 -12.35 -12.14
CA ASN A 308 -36.76 -11.37 -12.55
C ASN A 308 -37.39 -11.65 -13.91
N THR A 309 -36.72 -12.42 -14.78
CA THR A 309 -37.26 -12.82 -16.09
C THR A 309 -38.17 -14.04 -16.01
N ASN A 310 -37.99 -14.91 -15.02
CA ASN A 310 -38.85 -16.08 -14.79
C ASN A 310 -40.10 -15.80 -13.93
N ALA A 311 -40.23 -14.59 -13.37
CA ALA A 311 -41.36 -14.19 -12.51
C ALA A 311 -42.39 -13.29 -13.23
N ARG A 312 -42.26 -13.09 -14.55
CA ARG A 312 -43.19 -12.37 -15.43
C ARG A 312 -43.88 -13.35 -16.37
#